data_AF-A0A1Q9VK58-F1
#
_entry.id   AF-A0A1Q9VK58-F1
#
_cell.length_a   1.000
_cell.length_b   1.000
_cell.length_c   1.000
_cell.angle_alpha   90.00
_cell.angle_beta   90.00
_cell.angle_gamma   90.00
#
_symmetry.space_group_name_H-M   'P 1'
#
loop_
_entity.id
_entity.type
_entity.pdbx_description
1 polymer ?
#
loop_
_entity_poly.entity_id
_entity_poly.type
_entity_poly.pdbx_seq_one_letter_code
_entity_poly.pdbx_strand_id
1 'polypeptide(L)'
;MSCPFTGDESNTLGLVDATIPGAASATDHNDTKKNEKPAPARQKAFRRGGKDDKITRADEGWFGPGSVAWKVWLYPTAALQGFARAVTIEHLDPDLVAAVDDSGQVYKRTPTRYDRTMEYFVSWLTADSQTVIRMSDILMKVHDRSYGVNPVTGNNFEANRPSSQLWIHVTAWHSILYVYETFGPGKLSRDEENEYWSQMVTAAAAQPIRQEDVPRTRGEVQKYLDDWREKLSASEAAIRNVDVILDGFVNIEPDLPKWLQKLGRPLLRKSIIATYPRWMRPMLGVKQSRLMDTLSVAAWKPIYKVLAANPKLFLWLIARICPRALRYYEPALLGIPAETPRVLSPEVSRRMYGNPLTPLEQREELLRKRQEGTGQKAYGHNHTDQILEFRAADAPDTAEEVLTADGYKIG
;
A
#
# COMPACT_ATOMS: atom_id res chain seq x y z
N MET A 1 -21.59 29.85 27.24
CA MET A 1 -21.62 31.33 27.30
C MET A 1 -21.19 31.87 25.93
N SER A 2 -21.49 33.13 25.62
CA SER A 2 -20.93 33.98 24.52
C SER A 2 -19.79 33.37 23.67
N CYS A 3 -19.82 33.23 22.34
CA CYS A 3 -20.27 34.15 21.26
C CYS A 3 -19.44 35.45 21.21
N PRO A 4 -19.14 36.04 20.03
CA PRO A 4 -18.34 35.49 18.91
C PRO A 4 -17.21 36.48 18.52
N PHE A 5 -16.55 36.30 17.35
CA PHE A 5 -16.01 37.46 16.62
C PHE A 5 -16.03 37.28 15.10
N THR A 6 -15.98 38.41 14.38
CA THR A 6 -16.20 38.57 12.93
C THR A 6 -15.17 39.54 12.34
N GLY A 7 -14.79 39.38 11.08
CA GLY A 7 -13.97 40.35 10.36
C GLY A 7 -13.87 39.98 8.87
N ASP A 8 -14.08 40.96 8.00
CA ASP A 8 -14.15 40.83 6.54
C ASP A 8 -13.60 42.11 5.88
N GLU A 9 -13.29 42.05 4.58
CA GLU A 9 -12.97 43.17 3.67
C GLU A 9 -11.73 44.05 4.04
N SER A 10 -10.82 44.45 3.14
CA SER A 10 -10.72 44.34 1.67
C SER A 10 -9.37 44.90 1.13
N ASN A 11 -9.14 44.70 -0.17
CA ASN A 11 -8.49 45.65 -1.13
C ASN A 11 -6.99 46.03 -1.02
N THR A 12 -6.24 45.82 -2.12
CA THR A 12 -5.67 46.93 -2.94
C THR A 12 -5.17 46.43 -4.31
N LEU A 13 -4.99 47.35 -5.27
CA LEU A 13 -4.73 47.09 -6.70
C LEU A 13 -3.42 47.73 -7.20
N GLY A 14 -2.78 47.11 -8.21
CA GLY A 14 -1.76 47.70 -9.11
C GLY A 14 -1.25 46.66 -10.13
N LEU A 15 -1.18 46.85 -11.47
CA LEU A 15 -0.68 47.96 -12.32
C LEU A 15 0.86 48.09 -12.26
N VAL A 16 1.68 48.08 -13.33
CA VAL A 16 1.62 47.80 -14.81
C VAL A 16 3.08 47.44 -15.26
N ASP A 17 3.56 47.13 -16.48
CA ASP A 17 3.09 46.94 -17.89
C ASP A 17 4.17 46.12 -18.69
N ALA A 18 4.09 46.14 -20.04
CA ALA A 18 5.19 46.12 -21.05
C ALA A 18 5.35 44.86 -21.94
N THR A 19 5.68 45.10 -23.23
CA THR A 19 5.32 44.23 -24.36
C THR A 19 6.42 44.06 -25.45
N ILE A 20 6.56 42.83 -26.02
CA ILE A 20 6.69 42.53 -27.48
C ILE A 20 8.03 42.98 -28.18
N PRO A 21 8.47 42.56 -29.41
CA PRO A 21 7.98 41.59 -30.45
C PRO A 21 8.99 40.50 -30.95
N GLY A 22 8.53 39.62 -31.88
CA GLY A 22 9.34 38.91 -32.89
C GLY A 22 8.76 37.52 -33.28
N ALA A 23 7.92 37.34 -34.31
CA ALA A 23 8.14 37.39 -35.78
C ALA A 23 9.10 36.28 -36.31
N ALA A 24 8.81 35.48 -37.36
CA ALA A 24 7.72 35.47 -38.36
C ALA A 24 7.29 34.01 -38.72
N SER A 25 6.10 33.72 -39.29
CA SER A 25 5.78 33.60 -40.74
C SER A 25 6.73 32.68 -41.56
N ALA A 26 6.30 31.75 -42.44
CA ALA A 26 5.00 31.42 -43.05
C ALA A 26 4.84 29.86 -43.17
N THR A 27 3.94 29.18 -43.90
CA THR A 27 2.92 29.51 -44.94
C THR A 27 1.82 28.42 -44.96
N ASP A 28 0.71 28.62 -45.71
CA ASP A 28 -0.34 27.63 -45.96
C ASP A 28 0.07 26.40 -46.80
N HIS A 29 -0.59 25.26 -46.54
CA HIS A 29 -1.26 24.51 -47.62
C HIS A 29 -2.44 23.68 -47.08
N ASN A 30 -3.55 23.68 -47.81
CA ASN A 30 -4.82 23.05 -47.44
C ASN A 30 -5.01 21.70 -48.19
N ASP A 31 -5.21 20.59 -47.47
CA ASP A 31 -5.74 19.33 -48.04
C ASP A 31 -6.63 18.59 -47.01
N THR A 32 -7.84 18.21 -47.44
CA THR A 32 -8.88 17.66 -46.55
C THR A 32 -8.85 16.13 -46.51
N LYS A 33 -8.27 15.55 -45.46
CA LYS A 33 -8.43 14.12 -45.15
C LYS A 33 -8.94 13.89 -43.73
N LYS A 34 -10.05 13.15 -43.62
CA LYS A 34 -10.61 12.68 -42.35
C LYS A 34 -9.71 11.62 -41.71
N ASN A 35 -8.68 12.06 -41.00
CA ASN A 35 -7.97 11.20 -40.05
C ASN A 35 -8.84 11.04 -38.79
N GLU A 36 -9.82 10.14 -38.86
CA GLU A 36 -10.35 9.53 -37.65
C GLU A 36 -9.20 8.85 -36.92
N LYS A 37 -8.81 9.39 -35.75
CA LYS A 37 -7.80 8.75 -34.90
C LYS A 37 -8.30 7.34 -34.58
N PRO A 38 -7.56 6.27 -34.90
CA PRO A 38 -7.96 4.94 -34.48
C PRO A 38 -8.06 4.94 -32.96
N ALA A 39 -9.21 4.53 -32.44
CA ALA A 39 -9.43 4.45 -31.00
C ALA A 39 -8.28 3.61 -30.39
N PRO A 40 -7.62 4.08 -29.30
CA PRO A 40 -6.38 3.48 -28.84
C PRO A 40 -6.59 2.00 -28.58
N ALA A 41 -5.84 1.17 -29.32
CA ALA A 41 -5.94 -0.29 -29.22
C ALA A 41 -5.78 -0.69 -27.75
N ARG A 42 -6.76 -1.42 -27.21
CA ARG A 42 -6.84 -1.76 -25.79
C ARG A 42 -5.66 -2.64 -25.38
N GLN A 43 -4.54 -2.00 -25.04
CA GLN A 43 -3.32 -2.67 -24.59
C GLN A 43 -3.68 -3.61 -23.45
N LYS A 44 -3.29 -4.89 -23.58
CA LYS A 44 -3.43 -5.88 -22.52
C LYS A 44 -2.50 -5.46 -21.40
N ALA A 45 -3.07 -4.90 -20.33
CA ALA A 45 -2.33 -4.17 -19.30
C ALA A 45 -1.28 -5.04 -18.59
N PHE A 46 -0.26 -4.37 -18.05
CA PHE A 46 0.98 -4.91 -17.46
C PHE A 46 0.73 -5.75 -16.16
N ARG A 47 0.15 -6.94 -16.32
CA ARG A 47 -0.39 -7.81 -15.25
C ARG A 47 0.18 -9.24 -15.24
N ARG A 48 1.48 -9.42 -15.43
CA ARG A 48 2.09 -10.75 -15.35
C ARG A 48 3.47 -10.71 -14.70
N GLY A 49 3.53 -11.21 -13.47
CA GLY A 49 4.47 -12.30 -13.24
C GLY A 49 4.07 -13.48 -14.15
N GLY A 50 5.06 -14.11 -14.77
CA GLY A 50 4.85 -15.29 -15.63
C GLY A 50 4.43 -16.52 -14.82
N LYS A 51 4.06 -17.62 -15.52
CA LYS A 51 4.01 -18.94 -14.86
C LYS A 51 5.39 -19.42 -14.39
N ASP A 52 6.41 -18.82 -15.01
CA ASP A 52 7.82 -19.14 -14.91
C ASP A 52 8.57 -18.07 -14.09
N ASP A 53 7.85 -17.05 -13.59
CA ASP A 53 8.36 -16.02 -12.69
C ASP A 53 8.31 -16.53 -11.24
N LYS A 54 9.23 -17.44 -10.94
CA LYS A 54 9.36 -18.13 -9.65
C LYS A 54 10.62 -17.67 -8.94
N ILE A 55 10.51 -17.45 -7.63
CA ILE A 55 11.65 -17.23 -6.76
C ILE A 55 12.07 -18.55 -6.08
N THR A 56 13.36 -18.84 -6.09
CA THR A 56 13.96 -19.83 -5.20
C THR A 56 14.41 -19.09 -3.94
N ARG A 57 13.88 -19.46 -2.77
CA ARG A 57 14.19 -18.80 -1.51
C ARG A 57 15.43 -19.43 -0.90
N ALA A 58 16.49 -18.64 -0.69
CA ALA A 58 17.76 -19.14 -0.10
C ALA A 58 17.62 -19.49 1.40
N ASP A 59 16.76 -18.74 2.10
CA ASP A 59 16.37 -18.95 3.49
C ASP A 59 14.84 -18.75 3.63
N GLU A 60 14.27 -19.08 4.80
CA GLU A 60 12.82 -18.97 5.03
C GLU A 60 12.35 -17.53 5.33
N GLY A 61 13.26 -16.55 5.33
CA GLY A 61 12.96 -15.14 5.61
C GLY A 61 12.98 -14.80 7.10
N TRP A 62 12.16 -13.81 7.48
CA TRP A 62 11.96 -13.37 8.86
C TRP A 62 10.90 -14.19 9.61
N PHE A 63 10.08 -14.96 8.89
CA PHE A 63 8.99 -15.76 9.43
C PHE A 63 8.98 -17.10 8.70
N GLY A 64 9.13 -18.21 9.44
CA GLY A 64 9.19 -19.54 8.84
C GLY A 64 7.83 -20.24 8.70
N PRO A 65 7.81 -21.41 8.05
CA PRO A 65 6.66 -22.31 8.02
C PRO A 65 6.16 -22.62 9.43
N GLY A 66 4.86 -22.47 9.65
CA GLY A 66 4.22 -22.69 10.96
C GLY A 66 4.14 -21.45 11.86
N SER A 67 4.80 -20.33 11.52
CA SER A 67 4.65 -19.06 12.24
C SER A 67 3.21 -18.55 12.25
N VAL A 68 2.80 -17.86 13.32
CA VAL A 68 1.46 -17.28 13.40
C VAL A 68 1.27 -16.15 12.36
N ALA A 69 2.33 -15.43 12.00
CA ALA A 69 2.36 -14.52 10.87
C ALA A 69 1.89 -15.23 9.57
N TRP A 70 2.48 -16.37 9.20
CA TRP A 70 2.02 -17.15 8.04
C TRP A 70 0.58 -17.64 8.22
N LYS A 71 0.24 -18.20 9.39
CA LYS A 71 -1.10 -18.71 9.72
C LYS A 71 -2.20 -17.67 9.46
N VAL A 72 -1.94 -16.39 9.77
CA VAL A 72 -2.90 -15.30 9.72
C VAL A 72 -2.86 -14.55 8.38
N TRP A 73 -1.68 -14.20 7.87
CA TRP A 73 -1.52 -13.41 6.63
C TRP A 73 -1.67 -14.23 5.35
N LEU A 74 -1.44 -15.55 5.38
CA LEU A 74 -1.71 -16.44 4.24
C LEU A 74 -3.14 -17.01 4.26
N TYR A 75 -3.92 -16.72 5.30
CA TYR A 75 -5.34 -17.07 5.29
C TYR A 75 -6.09 -16.17 4.28
N PRO A 76 -7.03 -16.70 3.47
CA PRO A 76 -7.63 -15.94 2.37
C PRO A 76 -8.41 -14.66 2.74
N THR A 77 -8.65 -14.38 4.02
CA THR A 77 -9.19 -13.10 4.49
C THR A 77 -8.22 -11.94 4.30
N ALA A 78 -6.91 -12.20 4.42
CA ALA A 78 -5.86 -11.19 4.40
C ALA A 78 -5.81 -10.46 3.05
N ALA A 79 -5.66 -11.21 1.96
CA ALA A 79 -5.57 -10.72 0.58
C ALA A 79 -6.86 -10.09 0.02
N LEU A 80 -7.95 -10.08 0.79
CA LEU A 80 -9.25 -9.51 0.42
C LEU A 80 -9.68 -8.47 1.45
N GLN A 81 -10.61 -8.81 2.36
CA GLN A 81 -11.17 -7.90 3.36
C GLN A 81 -10.11 -7.29 4.29
N GLY A 82 -9.04 -8.02 4.63
CA GLY A 82 -8.03 -7.60 5.59
C GLY A 82 -7.21 -6.42 5.11
N PHE A 83 -6.57 -6.57 3.95
CA PHE A 83 -5.81 -5.50 3.34
C PHE A 83 -6.73 -4.34 2.92
N ALA A 84 -7.91 -4.62 2.35
CA ALA A 84 -8.87 -3.57 2.01
C ALA A 84 -9.37 -2.77 3.24
N ARG A 85 -9.48 -3.39 4.43
CA ARG A 85 -9.78 -2.71 5.70
C ARG A 85 -8.59 -1.88 6.19
N ALA A 86 -7.36 -2.39 6.06
CA ALA A 86 -6.15 -1.68 6.44
C ALA A 86 -6.05 -0.35 5.69
N VAL A 87 -5.95 -0.42 4.36
CA VAL A 87 -5.73 0.78 3.55
C VAL A 87 -6.88 1.78 3.65
N THR A 88 -8.13 1.36 3.85
CA THR A 88 -9.24 2.32 3.98
C THR A 88 -9.24 3.05 5.32
N ILE A 89 -8.82 2.40 6.41
CA ILE A 89 -8.58 3.08 7.70
C ILE A 89 -7.35 4.00 7.61
N GLU A 90 -6.32 3.60 6.87
CA GLU A 90 -5.10 4.40 6.68
C GLU A 90 -5.35 5.78 6.07
N HIS A 91 -6.27 5.90 5.09
CA HIS A 91 -6.64 7.20 4.48
C HIS A 91 -7.32 8.18 5.45
N LEU A 92 -7.63 7.78 6.70
CA LEU A 92 -8.07 8.71 7.74
C LEU A 92 -6.90 9.47 8.40
N ASP A 93 -5.64 9.06 8.20
CA ASP A 93 -4.50 9.91 8.55
C ASP A 93 -4.33 11.01 7.48
N PRO A 94 -4.37 12.30 7.85
CA PRO A 94 -4.46 13.39 6.88
C PRO A 94 -3.20 13.54 6.03
N ASP A 95 -2.01 13.29 6.59
CA ASP A 95 -0.74 13.49 5.88
C ASP A 95 -0.44 12.30 4.95
N LEU A 96 -0.82 11.08 5.36
CA LEU A 96 -0.81 9.89 4.52
C LEU A 96 -1.70 10.08 3.29
N VAL A 97 -2.97 10.50 3.47
CA VAL A 97 -3.86 10.69 2.31
C VAL A 97 -3.39 11.81 1.39
N ALA A 98 -2.77 12.88 1.91
CA ALA A 98 -2.16 13.91 1.08
C ALA A 98 -1.05 13.34 0.19
N ALA A 99 -0.11 12.56 0.76
CA ALA A 99 0.96 11.89 0.00
C ALA A 99 0.43 10.92 -1.08
N VAL A 100 -0.68 10.24 -0.77
CA VAL A 100 -1.32 9.27 -1.66
C VAL A 100 -2.09 9.96 -2.80
N ASP A 101 -2.85 11.01 -2.51
CA ASP A 101 -3.66 11.74 -3.49
C ASP A 101 -2.78 12.58 -4.43
N ASP A 102 -1.75 13.23 -3.89
CA ASP A 102 -0.77 14.01 -4.66
C ASP A 102 -0.05 13.15 -5.71
N SER A 103 0.24 11.88 -5.39
CA SER A 103 0.78 10.94 -6.38
C SER A 103 -0.16 10.71 -7.57
N GLY A 104 -1.48 10.82 -7.38
CA GLY A 104 -2.52 10.45 -8.36
C GLY A 104 -2.55 8.95 -8.75
N GLN A 105 -1.63 8.12 -8.26
CA GLN A 105 -1.41 6.76 -8.76
C GLN A 105 -2.57 5.81 -8.40
N VAL A 106 -3.33 6.11 -7.33
CA VAL A 106 -4.51 5.30 -6.96
C VAL A 106 -5.57 5.32 -8.05
N TYR A 107 -5.80 6.48 -8.67
CA TYR A 107 -6.79 6.65 -9.75
C TYR A 107 -6.21 6.24 -11.11
N LYS A 108 -4.94 6.59 -11.38
CA LYS A 108 -4.31 6.36 -12.69
C LYS A 108 -3.89 4.90 -12.93
N ARG A 109 -3.52 4.17 -11.88
CA ARG A 109 -2.88 2.85 -11.96
C ARG A 109 -3.42 1.87 -10.90
N THR A 110 -4.71 1.94 -10.52
CA THR A 110 -5.29 1.21 -9.37
C THR A 110 -4.86 -0.26 -9.25
N PRO A 111 -4.98 -1.10 -10.30
CA PRO A 111 -4.59 -2.50 -10.18
C PRO A 111 -3.08 -2.68 -9.99
N THR A 112 -2.25 -1.91 -10.70
CA THR A 112 -0.79 -2.00 -10.61
C THR A 112 -0.27 -1.45 -9.28
N ARG A 113 -0.95 -0.47 -8.68
CA ARG A 113 -0.69 -0.05 -7.29
C ARG A 113 -1.00 -1.20 -6.33
N TYR A 114 -2.20 -1.79 -6.41
CA TYR A 114 -2.62 -2.90 -5.55
C TYR A 114 -1.68 -4.10 -5.65
N ASP A 115 -1.35 -4.51 -6.87
CA ASP A 115 -0.45 -5.63 -7.19
C ASP A 115 0.95 -5.44 -6.58
N ARG A 116 1.58 -4.27 -6.78
CA ARG A 116 2.90 -3.94 -6.18
C ARG A 116 2.86 -3.81 -4.66
N THR A 117 1.77 -3.29 -4.09
CA THR A 117 1.65 -3.20 -2.62
C THR A 117 1.44 -4.59 -2.00
N MET A 118 0.71 -5.49 -2.66
CA MET A 118 0.62 -6.90 -2.21
C MET A 118 1.91 -7.68 -2.44
N GLU A 119 2.64 -7.43 -3.53
CA GLU A 119 3.99 -7.97 -3.73
C GLU A 119 4.91 -7.62 -2.55
N TYR A 120 4.86 -6.35 -2.10
CA TYR A 120 5.68 -5.83 -1.01
C TYR A 120 5.31 -6.39 0.38
N PHE A 121 4.03 -6.33 0.78
CA PHE A 121 3.63 -6.84 2.10
C PHE A 121 3.78 -8.36 2.23
N VAL A 122 3.67 -9.12 1.14
CA VAL A 122 3.76 -10.59 1.17
C VAL A 122 5.22 -11.04 1.14
N SER A 123 6.11 -10.35 0.42
CA SER A 123 7.54 -10.71 0.42
C SER A 123 8.17 -10.62 1.81
N TRP A 124 7.85 -9.57 2.58
CA TRP A 124 8.23 -9.44 4.00
C TRP A 124 7.90 -10.66 4.86
N LEU A 125 6.84 -11.39 4.50
CA LEU A 125 6.32 -12.50 5.27
C LEU A 125 6.92 -13.83 4.79
N THR A 126 7.09 -14.03 3.49
CA THR A 126 7.39 -15.36 2.91
C THR A 126 8.59 -15.43 1.97
N ALA A 127 9.18 -14.31 1.56
CA ALA A 127 10.42 -14.31 0.76
C ALA A 127 11.65 -14.59 1.64
N ASP A 128 12.76 -14.96 1.03
CA ASP A 128 14.07 -14.99 1.70
C ASP A 128 14.49 -13.60 2.21
N SER A 129 15.38 -13.62 3.20
CA SER A 129 15.78 -12.42 3.93
C SER A 129 16.54 -11.40 3.07
N GLN A 130 17.25 -11.83 2.03
CA GLN A 130 17.91 -10.95 1.07
C GLN A 130 16.88 -10.15 0.28
N THR A 131 15.83 -10.81 -0.22
CA THR A 131 14.73 -10.18 -0.95
C THR A 131 13.97 -9.17 -0.08
N VAL A 132 13.65 -9.52 1.17
CA VAL A 132 12.99 -8.60 2.14
C VAL A 132 13.81 -7.32 2.34
N ILE A 133 15.12 -7.46 2.56
CA ILE A 133 16.05 -6.35 2.78
C ILE A 133 16.18 -5.45 1.55
N ARG A 134 16.35 -6.02 0.35
CA ARG A 134 16.46 -5.24 -0.89
C ARG A 134 15.14 -4.52 -1.24
N MET A 135 13.99 -5.15 -1.03
CA MET A 135 12.69 -4.50 -1.24
C MET A 135 12.47 -3.34 -0.27
N SER A 136 12.87 -3.50 1.01
CA SER A 136 12.90 -2.41 2.01
C SER A 136 13.76 -1.23 1.53
N ASP A 137 14.99 -1.48 1.09
CA ASP A 137 15.90 -0.45 0.57
C ASP A 137 15.37 0.22 -0.71
N ILE A 138 14.64 -0.51 -1.56
CA ILE A 138 13.95 0.05 -2.73
C ILE A 138 12.81 0.98 -2.31
N LEU A 139 11.97 0.59 -1.34
CA LEU A 139 10.83 1.42 -0.94
C LEU A 139 11.29 2.71 -0.25
N MET A 140 12.35 2.67 0.55
CA MET A 140 12.95 3.88 1.15
C MET A 140 13.28 4.95 0.11
N LYS A 141 13.89 4.55 -1.02
CA LYS A 141 14.26 5.42 -2.15
C LYS A 141 13.02 5.99 -2.85
N VAL A 142 11.98 5.18 -3.06
CA VAL A 142 10.71 5.57 -3.69
C VAL A 142 9.93 6.55 -2.81
N HIS A 143 9.85 6.30 -1.51
CA HIS A 143 9.15 7.16 -0.55
C HIS A 143 9.87 8.49 -0.28
N ASP A 144 11.19 8.58 -0.47
CA ASP A 144 11.94 9.83 -0.29
C ASP A 144 11.52 10.94 -1.27
N ARG A 145 10.97 10.58 -2.43
CA ARG A 145 10.34 11.51 -3.38
C ARG A 145 8.88 11.85 -3.06
N SER A 146 8.25 11.19 -2.09
CA SER A 146 6.86 11.45 -1.69
C SER A 146 6.82 12.34 -0.44
N TYR A 147 6.98 13.65 -0.67
CA TYR A 147 6.89 14.69 0.35
C TYR A 147 6.34 15.99 -0.24
N GLY A 148 5.67 16.80 0.58
CA GLY A 148 5.00 18.02 0.14
C GLY A 148 4.20 18.67 1.27
N VAL A 149 3.34 19.63 0.93
CA VAL A 149 2.42 20.27 1.87
C VAL A 149 1.03 19.65 1.75
N ASN A 150 0.42 19.29 2.87
CA ASN A 150 -0.93 18.80 2.96
C ASN A 150 -1.92 19.97 2.75
N PRO A 151 -2.72 19.99 1.67
CA PRO A 151 -3.62 21.11 1.38
C PRO A 151 -4.81 21.22 2.34
N VAL A 152 -5.06 20.19 3.18
CA VAL A 152 -6.18 20.16 4.13
C VAL A 152 -5.77 20.63 5.53
N THR A 153 -4.52 20.38 5.95
CA THR A 153 -4.03 20.71 7.31
C THR A 153 -2.95 21.78 7.34
N GLY A 154 -2.29 22.07 6.22
CA GLY A 154 -1.09 22.91 6.17
C GLY A 154 0.19 22.23 6.66
N ASN A 155 0.11 21.00 7.18
CA ASN A 155 1.28 20.23 7.60
C ASN A 155 2.16 19.88 6.39
N ASN A 156 3.47 19.76 6.61
CA ASN A 156 4.31 19.01 5.67
C ASN A 156 4.01 17.51 5.83
N PHE A 157 3.88 16.75 4.73
CA PHE A 157 3.88 15.29 4.73
C PHE A 157 5.21 14.74 4.19
N GLU A 158 5.60 13.55 4.64
CA GLU A 158 6.58 12.70 3.94
C GLU A 158 6.20 11.23 4.14
N ALA A 159 6.30 10.40 3.08
CA ALA A 159 5.92 8.99 3.17
C ALA A 159 6.82 8.20 4.13
N ASN A 160 8.11 8.54 4.21
CA ASN A 160 9.06 7.92 5.16
C ASN A 160 8.90 8.38 6.62
N ARG A 161 7.86 9.15 6.99
CA ARG A 161 7.69 9.63 8.38
C ARG A 161 7.48 8.45 9.35
N PRO A 162 8.29 8.29 10.42
CA PRO A 162 8.19 7.14 11.32
C PRO A 162 6.80 6.93 11.92
N SER A 163 6.15 8.01 12.33
CA SER A 163 4.80 7.96 12.91
C SER A 163 3.72 7.54 11.89
N SER A 164 3.84 7.92 10.62
CA SER A 164 2.90 7.54 9.56
C SER A 164 3.13 6.10 9.09
N GLN A 165 4.40 5.66 9.02
CA GLN A 165 4.76 4.26 8.75
C GLN A 165 4.30 3.34 9.90
N LEU A 166 4.43 3.77 11.16
CA LEU A 166 3.91 3.06 12.32
C LEU A 166 2.37 2.95 12.31
N TRP A 167 1.68 4.02 11.88
CA TRP A 167 0.23 3.99 11.70
C TRP A 167 -0.17 2.92 10.68
N ILE A 168 0.40 2.95 9.47
CA ILE A 168 0.20 1.94 8.42
C ILE A 168 0.48 0.51 8.93
N HIS A 169 1.58 0.35 9.66
CA HIS A 169 1.99 -0.95 10.16
C HIS A 169 0.98 -1.53 11.17
N VAL A 170 0.57 -0.74 12.16
CA VAL A 170 -0.39 -1.18 13.17
C VAL A 170 -1.80 -1.33 12.58
N THR A 171 -2.24 -0.46 11.64
CA THR A 171 -3.53 -0.64 10.94
C THR A 171 -3.54 -1.88 10.07
N ALA A 172 -2.43 -2.23 9.41
CA ALA A 172 -2.30 -3.44 8.63
C ALA A 172 -2.40 -4.70 9.50
N TRP A 173 -1.50 -4.89 10.46
CA TRP A 173 -1.49 -6.07 11.33
C TRP A 173 -2.78 -6.21 12.14
N HIS A 174 -3.33 -5.13 12.70
CA HIS A 174 -4.64 -5.19 13.36
C HIS A 174 -5.76 -5.57 12.38
N SER A 175 -5.79 -5.03 11.16
CA SER A 175 -6.86 -5.33 10.21
C SER A 175 -6.82 -6.77 9.71
N ILE A 176 -5.63 -7.30 9.45
CA ILE A 176 -5.44 -8.66 8.95
C ILE A 176 -5.86 -9.68 10.03
N LEU A 177 -5.43 -9.49 11.29
CA LEU A 177 -5.93 -10.31 12.41
C LEU A 177 -7.44 -10.14 12.62
N TYR A 178 -7.95 -8.90 12.63
CA TYR A 178 -9.37 -8.65 12.87
C TYR A 178 -10.28 -9.39 11.86
N VAL A 179 -9.89 -9.43 10.57
CA VAL A 179 -10.66 -10.20 9.57
C VAL A 179 -10.48 -11.71 9.69
N TYR A 180 -9.29 -12.17 10.10
CA TYR A 180 -9.04 -13.58 10.41
C TYR A 180 -9.97 -14.07 11.51
N GLU A 181 -10.09 -13.31 12.61
CA GLU A 181 -10.98 -13.64 13.72
C GLU A 181 -12.47 -13.51 13.36
N THR A 182 -12.80 -12.52 12.51
CA THR A 182 -14.20 -12.25 12.11
C THR A 182 -14.75 -13.27 11.13
N PHE A 183 -14.00 -13.59 10.08
CA PHE A 183 -14.46 -14.40 8.93
C PHE A 183 -13.79 -15.78 8.82
N GLY A 184 -12.59 -15.94 9.40
CA GLY A 184 -11.81 -17.17 9.35
C GLY A 184 -12.16 -18.17 10.46
N PRO A 185 -11.18 -18.97 10.94
CA PRO A 185 -11.42 -20.06 11.90
C PRO A 185 -11.95 -19.59 13.26
N GLY A 186 -11.62 -18.37 13.68
CA GLY A 186 -11.95 -17.81 14.98
C GLY A 186 -10.76 -17.05 15.57
N LYS A 187 -10.80 -16.80 16.89
CA LYS A 187 -9.69 -16.19 17.61
C LYS A 187 -8.44 -17.09 17.63
N LEU A 188 -7.27 -16.46 17.71
CA LEU A 188 -6.03 -17.14 18.06
C LEU A 188 -6.06 -17.65 19.52
N SER A 189 -5.17 -18.58 19.86
CA SER A 189 -4.85 -18.83 21.27
C SER A 189 -4.17 -17.60 21.90
N ARG A 190 -4.09 -17.52 23.24
CA ARG A 190 -3.37 -16.42 23.91
C ARG A 190 -1.89 -16.39 23.51
N ASP A 191 -1.27 -17.55 23.38
CA ASP A 191 0.15 -17.67 23.07
C ASP A 191 0.42 -17.38 21.60
N GLU A 192 -0.47 -17.81 20.70
CA GLU A 192 -0.43 -17.44 19.29
C GLU A 192 -0.64 -15.93 19.10
N GLU A 193 -1.52 -15.30 19.88
CA GLU A 193 -1.72 -13.85 19.85
C GLU A 193 -0.48 -13.10 20.33
N ASN A 194 0.17 -13.56 21.40
CA ASN A 194 1.44 -13.01 21.86
C ASN A 194 2.54 -13.15 20.78
N GLU A 195 2.63 -14.30 20.12
CA GLU A 195 3.56 -14.53 19.00
C GLU A 195 3.26 -13.58 17.84
N TYR A 196 2.00 -13.41 17.46
CA TYR A 196 1.59 -12.52 16.35
C TYR A 196 2.00 -11.05 16.60
N TRP A 197 1.79 -10.52 17.81
CA TRP A 197 2.23 -9.16 18.14
C TRP A 197 3.74 -9.04 18.28
N SER A 198 4.45 -10.09 18.73
CA SER A 198 5.91 -10.12 18.67
C SER A 198 6.43 -10.10 17.23
N GLN A 199 5.77 -10.82 16.32
CA GLN A 199 6.09 -10.88 14.90
C GLN A 199 5.76 -9.57 14.16
N MET A 200 4.75 -8.81 14.63
CA MET A 200 4.52 -7.44 14.20
C MET A 200 5.74 -6.55 14.50
N VAL A 201 6.40 -6.69 15.66
CA VAL A 201 7.64 -5.96 15.93
C VAL A 201 8.73 -6.36 14.94
N THR A 202 8.96 -7.65 14.71
CA THR A 202 9.95 -8.14 13.74
C THR A 202 9.75 -7.54 12.34
N ALA A 203 8.50 -7.45 11.87
CA ALA A 203 8.18 -6.86 10.57
C ALA A 203 8.39 -5.34 10.51
N ALA A 204 8.27 -4.61 11.62
CA ALA A 204 8.46 -3.15 11.67
C ALA A 204 9.87 -2.73 11.23
N ALA A 205 10.87 -3.60 11.36
CA ALA A 205 12.25 -3.36 10.96
C ALA A 205 12.48 -3.22 9.44
N ALA A 206 11.46 -3.51 8.61
CA ALA A 206 11.49 -3.22 7.17
C ALA A 206 11.12 -1.77 6.81
N GLN A 207 10.70 -0.97 7.79
CA GLN A 207 10.24 0.42 7.64
C GLN A 207 11.05 1.35 8.56
N PRO A 208 11.02 2.68 8.36
CA PRO A 208 11.69 3.65 9.23
C PRO A 208 10.94 3.84 10.55
N ILE A 209 10.68 2.74 11.26
CA ILE A 209 9.90 2.67 12.50
C ILE A 209 10.84 2.41 13.68
N ARG A 210 10.71 3.23 14.72
CA ARG A 210 11.33 3.03 16.02
C ARG A 210 10.76 1.79 16.71
N GLN A 211 11.63 0.85 17.07
CA GLN A 211 11.22 -0.45 17.61
C GLN A 211 10.68 -0.35 19.05
N GLU A 212 11.04 0.73 19.75
CA GLU A 212 10.51 1.15 21.03
C GLU A 212 9.08 1.72 20.96
N ASP A 213 8.68 2.28 19.82
CA ASP A 213 7.33 2.84 19.61
C ASP A 213 6.31 1.77 19.16
N VAL A 214 6.75 0.55 18.82
CA VAL A 214 5.86 -0.52 18.32
C VAL A 214 5.12 -1.21 19.48
N PRO A 215 3.76 -1.19 19.50
CA PRO A 215 2.97 -1.89 20.52
C PRO A 215 3.11 -3.42 20.41
N ARG A 216 3.18 -4.11 21.56
CA ARG A 216 3.59 -5.52 21.67
C ARG A 216 2.49 -6.46 22.17
N THR A 217 1.32 -5.91 22.52
CA THR A 217 0.12 -6.67 22.92
C THR A 217 -1.14 -6.06 22.32
N ARG A 218 -2.24 -6.82 22.23
CA ARG A 218 -3.54 -6.29 21.77
C ARG A 218 -4.02 -5.09 22.61
N GLY A 219 -3.67 -5.03 23.90
CA GLY A 219 -3.98 -3.90 24.77
C GLY A 219 -3.24 -2.62 24.35
N GLU A 220 -1.94 -2.72 24.06
CA GLU A 220 -1.14 -1.62 23.55
C GLU A 220 -1.55 -1.22 22.12
N VAL A 221 -1.89 -2.19 21.25
CA VAL A 221 -2.45 -1.92 19.91
C VAL A 221 -3.76 -1.15 20.01
N GLN A 222 -4.67 -1.56 20.88
CA GLN A 222 -5.94 -0.86 21.09
C GLN A 222 -5.68 0.57 21.62
N LYS A 223 -4.80 0.73 22.61
CA LYS A 223 -4.42 2.06 23.12
C LYS A 223 -3.81 2.94 22.02
N TYR A 224 -2.87 2.43 21.22
CA TYR A 224 -2.25 3.17 20.12
C TYR A 224 -3.29 3.68 19.12
N LEU A 225 -4.26 2.84 18.76
CA LEU A 225 -5.33 3.21 17.82
C LEU A 225 -6.33 4.22 18.41
N ASP A 226 -6.58 4.17 19.72
CA ASP A 226 -7.39 5.18 20.42
C ASP A 226 -6.62 6.50 20.59
N ASP A 227 -5.32 6.47 20.91
CA ASP A 227 -4.43 7.64 20.97
C ASP A 227 -4.21 8.30 19.59
N TRP A 228 -4.40 7.54 18.49
CA TRP A 228 -4.36 8.09 17.13
C TRP A 228 -5.67 8.78 16.73
N ARG A 229 -6.78 8.52 17.42
CA ARG A 229 -8.12 8.97 17.03
C ARG A 229 -8.26 10.48 16.87
N GLU A 230 -7.56 11.26 17.69
CA GLU A 230 -7.57 12.74 17.64
C GLU A 230 -6.85 13.32 16.41
N LYS A 231 -6.03 12.51 15.74
CA LYS A 231 -5.29 12.89 14.52
C LYS A 231 -6.07 12.61 13.24
N LEU A 232 -7.18 11.87 13.33
CA LEU A 232 -7.93 11.38 12.18
C LEU A 232 -8.79 12.47 11.53
N SER A 233 -8.76 12.54 10.19
CA SER A 233 -9.54 13.46 9.38
C SER A 233 -10.32 12.74 8.28
N ALA A 234 -11.29 13.44 7.69
CA ALA A 234 -12.18 12.94 6.65
C ALA A 234 -12.15 13.89 5.44
N SER A 235 -11.02 13.92 4.73
CA SER A 235 -10.87 14.73 3.51
C SER A 235 -11.66 14.15 2.33
N GLU A 236 -11.94 14.98 1.32
CA GLU A 236 -12.55 14.52 0.06
C GLU A 236 -11.70 13.42 -0.61
N ALA A 237 -10.37 13.59 -0.60
CA ALA A 237 -9.41 12.60 -1.05
C ALA A 237 -9.51 11.28 -0.26
N ALA A 238 -9.73 11.33 1.06
CA ALA A 238 -9.91 10.11 1.87
C ALA A 238 -11.18 9.37 1.45
N ILE A 239 -12.32 10.06 1.41
CA ILE A 239 -13.61 9.48 1.02
C ILE A 239 -13.55 8.91 -0.41
N ARG A 240 -12.91 9.62 -1.35
CA ARG A 240 -12.75 9.21 -2.75
C ARG A 240 -11.86 7.96 -2.88
N ASN A 241 -10.72 7.92 -2.19
CA ASN A 241 -9.85 6.74 -2.20
C ASN A 241 -10.56 5.52 -1.56
N VAL A 242 -11.28 5.72 -0.45
CA VAL A 242 -12.07 4.67 0.20
C VAL A 242 -13.16 4.12 -0.72
N ASP A 243 -13.86 4.97 -1.48
CA ASP A 243 -14.84 4.52 -2.47
C ASP A 243 -14.22 3.67 -3.58
N VAL A 244 -13.08 4.10 -4.13
CA VAL A 244 -12.33 3.38 -5.17
C VAL A 244 -11.85 2.01 -4.67
N ILE A 245 -11.37 1.91 -3.44
CA ILE A 245 -10.90 0.64 -2.83
C ILE A 245 -12.07 -0.30 -2.54
N LEU A 246 -13.17 0.21 -1.98
CA LEU A 246 -14.37 -0.58 -1.69
C LEU A 246 -15.03 -1.15 -2.94
N ASP A 247 -14.83 -0.54 -4.10
CA ASP A 247 -15.26 -1.02 -5.41
C ASP A 247 -14.19 -1.86 -6.15
N GLY A 248 -13.24 -2.46 -5.42
CA GLY A 248 -12.14 -3.27 -5.96
C GLY A 248 -12.53 -4.37 -6.96
N PHE A 249 -13.73 -4.96 -6.87
CA PHE A 249 -14.27 -5.90 -7.86
C PHE A 249 -14.43 -5.31 -9.28
N VAL A 250 -14.41 -3.99 -9.41
CA VAL A 250 -14.42 -3.25 -10.69
C VAL A 250 -13.05 -2.61 -10.93
N ASN A 251 -12.48 -1.97 -9.89
CA ASN A 251 -11.31 -1.11 -10.03
C ASN A 251 -9.97 -1.85 -9.97
N ILE A 252 -9.90 -2.98 -9.25
CA ILE A 252 -8.74 -3.89 -9.25
C ILE A 252 -8.96 -4.98 -10.31
N GLU A 253 -10.20 -5.39 -10.59
CA GLU A 253 -10.51 -6.55 -11.47
C GLU A 253 -11.47 -6.26 -12.66
N PRO A 254 -11.14 -5.30 -13.55
CA PRO A 254 -11.96 -4.88 -14.69
C PRO A 254 -12.13 -5.97 -15.78
N ASP A 255 -11.29 -7.01 -15.78
CA ASP A 255 -11.35 -8.12 -16.74
C ASP A 255 -12.28 -9.27 -16.28
N LEU A 256 -12.85 -9.20 -15.06
CA LEU A 256 -13.90 -10.13 -14.64
C LEU A 256 -15.17 -9.95 -15.49
N PRO A 257 -15.97 -11.01 -15.74
CA PRO A 257 -17.26 -10.89 -16.41
C PRO A 257 -18.17 -9.85 -15.74
N LYS A 258 -18.79 -8.95 -16.52
CA LYS A 258 -19.62 -7.84 -15.99
C LYS A 258 -20.72 -8.28 -15.02
N TRP A 259 -21.28 -9.48 -15.20
CA TRP A 259 -22.27 -10.04 -14.26
C TRP A 259 -21.66 -10.38 -12.90
N LEU A 260 -20.44 -10.91 -12.88
CA LEU A 260 -19.70 -11.24 -11.66
C LEU A 260 -19.20 -9.98 -10.95
N GLN A 261 -18.80 -8.94 -11.70
CA GLN A 261 -18.55 -7.61 -11.12
C GLN A 261 -19.82 -7.06 -10.43
N LYS A 262 -20.98 -7.12 -11.11
CA LYS A 262 -22.27 -6.61 -10.62
C LYS A 262 -22.75 -7.31 -9.33
N LEU A 263 -22.50 -8.61 -9.19
CA LEU A 263 -22.85 -9.39 -7.99
C LEU A 263 -21.76 -9.31 -6.89
N GLY A 264 -20.49 -9.35 -7.27
CA GLY A 264 -19.35 -9.38 -6.36
C GLY A 264 -19.06 -8.03 -5.69
N ARG A 265 -19.17 -6.91 -6.41
CA ARG A 265 -18.98 -5.55 -5.86
C ARG A 265 -19.79 -5.31 -4.58
N PRO A 266 -21.13 -5.44 -4.56
CA PRO A 266 -21.89 -5.21 -3.32
C PRO A 266 -21.59 -6.25 -2.24
N LEU A 267 -21.21 -7.49 -2.59
CA LEU A 267 -20.88 -8.54 -1.63
C LEU A 267 -19.55 -8.29 -0.92
N LEU A 268 -18.50 -7.86 -1.64
CA LEU A 268 -17.23 -7.46 -1.04
C LEU A 268 -17.39 -6.17 -0.24
N ARG A 269 -17.93 -5.12 -0.86
CA ARG A 269 -18.05 -3.78 -0.25
C ARG A 269 -18.74 -3.81 1.12
N LYS A 270 -19.87 -4.52 1.22
CA LYS A 270 -20.62 -4.65 2.48
C LYS A 270 -19.87 -5.44 3.54
N SER A 271 -19.09 -6.45 3.15
CA SER A 271 -18.28 -7.23 4.07
C SER A 271 -17.09 -6.44 4.62
N ILE A 272 -16.42 -5.60 3.82
CA ILE A 272 -15.38 -4.69 4.31
C ILE A 272 -16.01 -3.67 5.28
N ILE A 273 -17.13 -3.02 4.91
CA ILE A 273 -17.81 -2.05 5.78
C ILE A 273 -18.27 -2.67 7.11
N ALA A 274 -18.61 -3.97 7.14
CA ALA A 274 -18.95 -4.68 8.37
C ALA A 274 -17.81 -4.68 9.40
N THR A 275 -16.55 -4.61 8.96
CA THR A 275 -15.34 -4.67 9.80
C THR A 275 -14.91 -3.33 10.40
N TYR A 276 -15.48 -2.22 9.93
CA TYR A 276 -15.13 -0.89 10.43
C TYR A 276 -15.80 -0.62 11.79
N PRO A 277 -15.08 -0.03 12.76
CA PRO A 277 -15.66 0.61 13.94
C PRO A 277 -16.78 1.57 13.51
N ARG A 278 -17.95 1.48 14.16
CA ARG A 278 -19.15 2.20 13.67
C ARG A 278 -19.00 3.72 13.69
N TRP A 279 -18.11 4.27 14.53
CA TRP A 279 -17.79 5.69 14.58
C TRP A 279 -16.87 6.16 13.45
N MET A 280 -16.06 5.28 12.84
CA MET A 280 -15.25 5.61 11.66
C MET A 280 -16.09 5.64 10.38
N ARG A 281 -17.20 4.89 10.32
CA ARG A 281 -18.02 4.75 9.10
C ARG A 281 -18.44 6.09 8.46
N PRO A 282 -18.90 7.12 9.21
CA PRO A 282 -19.18 8.45 8.64
C PRO A 282 -17.94 9.15 8.07
N MET A 283 -16.77 9.04 8.71
CA MET A 283 -15.51 9.61 8.23
C MET A 283 -15.05 8.95 6.92
N LEU A 284 -15.28 7.64 6.83
CA LEU A 284 -15.06 6.81 5.63
C LEU A 284 -16.16 6.96 4.55
N GLY A 285 -17.09 7.92 4.71
CA GLY A 285 -18.18 8.18 3.76
C GLY A 285 -19.25 7.07 3.63
N VAL A 286 -19.25 6.06 4.51
CA VAL A 286 -20.09 4.85 4.39
C VAL A 286 -21.16 4.72 5.48
N LYS A 287 -22.29 4.08 5.12
CA LYS A 287 -23.39 3.77 6.03
C LYS A 287 -23.86 2.33 5.83
N GLN A 288 -24.01 1.57 6.92
CA GLN A 288 -24.48 0.19 6.90
C GLN A 288 -25.12 -0.19 8.25
N SER A 289 -26.22 -0.98 8.20
CA SER A 289 -26.97 -1.42 9.38
C SER A 289 -26.34 -2.65 10.05
N ARG A 290 -26.64 -2.87 11.34
CA ARG A 290 -26.15 -4.02 12.12
C ARG A 290 -26.54 -5.36 11.48
N LEU A 291 -27.75 -5.47 10.92
CA LEU A 291 -28.22 -6.67 10.22
C LEU A 291 -27.38 -6.95 8.96
N MET A 292 -27.06 -5.92 8.18
CA MET A 292 -26.22 -6.07 6.99
C MET A 292 -24.77 -6.40 7.33
N ASP A 293 -24.25 -5.92 8.48
CA ASP A 293 -22.95 -6.36 9.01
C ASP A 293 -22.96 -7.90 9.21
N THR A 294 -23.92 -8.40 9.99
CA THR A 294 -24.04 -9.84 10.32
C THR A 294 -24.24 -10.71 9.09
N LEU A 295 -25.16 -10.32 8.18
CA LEU A 295 -25.41 -11.06 6.94
C LEU A 295 -24.17 -11.11 6.03
N SER A 296 -23.40 -10.01 5.96
CA SER A 296 -22.18 -9.98 5.15
C SER A 296 -21.08 -10.85 5.74
N VAL A 297 -20.92 -10.89 7.06
CA VAL A 297 -19.98 -11.81 7.72
C VAL A 297 -20.40 -13.27 7.48
N ALA A 298 -21.68 -13.59 7.68
CA ALA A 298 -22.20 -14.94 7.49
C ALA A 298 -22.03 -15.46 6.05
N ALA A 299 -22.25 -14.61 5.04
CA ALA A 299 -22.13 -14.98 3.63
C ALA A 299 -20.69 -15.32 3.20
N TRP A 300 -19.68 -14.68 3.81
CA TRP A 300 -18.27 -14.89 3.44
C TRP A 300 -17.60 -16.07 4.15
N LYS A 301 -18.03 -16.46 5.35
CA LYS A 301 -17.47 -17.62 6.08
C LYS A 301 -17.39 -18.93 5.26
N PRO A 302 -18.43 -19.38 4.53
CA PRO A 302 -18.33 -20.60 3.72
C PRO A 302 -17.36 -20.44 2.54
N ILE A 303 -17.30 -19.26 1.92
CA ILE A 303 -16.34 -18.96 0.82
C ILE A 303 -14.90 -19.12 1.33
N TYR A 304 -14.60 -18.57 2.51
CA TYR A 304 -13.28 -18.69 3.10
C TYR A 304 -12.92 -20.10 3.54
N LYS A 305 -13.89 -20.88 4.07
CA LYS A 305 -13.66 -22.30 4.36
C LYS A 305 -13.29 -23.09 3.09
N VAL A 306 -13.90 -22.78 1.95
CA VAL A 306 -13.57 -23.42 0.66
C VAL A 306 -12.20 -22.97 0.12
N LEU A 307 -11.87 -21.67 0.19
CA LEU A 307 -10.57 -21.16 -0.26
C LEU A 307 -9.42 -21.70 0.60
N ALA A 308 -9.56 -21.70 1.93
CA ALA A 308 -8.53 -22.20 2.84
C ALA A 308 -8.33 -23.73 2.73
N ALA A 309 -9.38 -24.48 2.41
CA ALA A 309 -9.30 -25.92 2.16
C ALA A 309 -8.74 -26.27 0.75
N ASN A 310 -8.50 -25.28 -0.12
CA ASN A 310 -8.00 -25.50 -1.47
C ASN A 310 -6.96 -24.44 -1.87
N PRO A 311 -5.68 -24.60 -1.47
CA PRO A 311 -4.60 -23.67 -1.82
C PRO A 311 -4.45 -23.42 -3.32
N LYS A 312 -4.74 -24.41 -4.18
CA LYS A 312 -4.70 -24.25 -5.65
C LYS A 312 -5.79 -23.30 -6.16
N LEU A 313 -6.99 -23.33 -5.57
CA LEU A 313 -8.06 -22.37 -5.88
C LEU A 313 -7.74 -20.97 -5.34
N PHE A 314 -7.11 -20.88 -4.17
CA PHE A 314 -6.69 -19.58 -3.63
C PHE A 314 -5.55 -18.96 -4.46
N LEU A 315 -4.53 -19.73 -4.85
CA LEU A 315 -3.48 -19.28 -5.77
C LEU A 315 -4.03 -18.88 -7.14
N TRP A 316 -5.02 -19.61 -7.66
CA TRP A 316 -5.76 -19.23 -8.89
C TRP A 316 -6.47 -17.87 -8.76
N LEU A 317 -6.88 -17.47 -7.54
CA LEU A 317 -7.47 -16.16 -7.26
C LEU A 317 -6.40 -15.07 -7.14
N ILE A 318 -5.33 -15.32 -6.36
CA ILE A 318 -4.16 -14.44 -6.23
C ILE A 318 -3.56 -14.09 -7.60
N ALA A 319 -3.40 -15.09 -8.49
CA ALA A 319 -2.87 -14.95 -9.85
C ALA A 319 -3.70 -14.05 -10.79
N ARG A 320 -4.84 -13.51 -10.33
CA ARG A 320 -5.69 -12.55 -11.06
C ARG A 320 -5.62 -11.16 -10.45
N ILE A 321 -5.82 -11.09 -9.13
CA ILE A 321 -5.90 -9.85 -8.35
C ILE A 321 -4.52 -9.20 -8.18
N CYS A 322 -3.50 -10.00 -7.85
CA CYS A 322 -2.13 -9.55 -7.57
C CYS A 322 -1.10 -10.55 -8.14
N PRO A 323 -0.95 -10.62 -9.48
CA PRO A 323 -0.05 -11.56 -10.15
C PRO A 323 1.45 -11.39 -9.84
N ARG A 324 1.93 -10.22 -9.40
CA ARG A 324 3.32 -10.06 -8.91
C ARG A 324 3.52 -10.72 -7.55
N ALA A 325 2.53 -10.61 -6.65
CA ALA A 325 2.57 -11.24 -5.33
C ALA A 325 2.54 -12.78 -5.39
N LEU A 326 2.11 -13.37 -6.51
CA LEU A 326 2.01 -14.82 -6.69
C LEU A 326 3.33 -15.54 -6.42
N ARG A 327 4.47 -14.95 -6.80
CA ARG A 327 5.81 -15.55 -6.60
C ARG A 327 6.17 -15.75 -5.13
N TYR A 328 5.60 -14.96 -4.23
CA TYR A 328 5.77 -15.06 -2.79
C TYR A 328 4.66 -15.89 -2.11
N TYR A 329 3.45 -15.92 -2.69
CA TYR A 329 2.35 -16.77 -2.21
C TYR A 329 2.52 -18.26 -2.57
N GLU A 330 2.98 -18.60 -3.78
CA GLU A 330 3.04 -20.00 -4.27
C GLU A 330 3.93 -20.91 -3.40
N PRO A 331 5.17 -20.53 -3.02
CA PRO A 331 6.01 -21.39 -2.19
C PRO A 331 5.39 -21.67 -0.82
N ALA A 332 4.93 -20.64 -0.12
CA ALA A 332 4.40 -20.76 1.23
C ALA A 332 3.04 -21.49 1.29
N LEU A 333 2.15 -21.25 0.33
CA LEU A 333 0.84 -21.93 0.27
C LEU A 333 0.90 -23.38 -0.23
N LEU A 334 1.98 -23.78 -0.92
CA LEU A 334 2.21 -25.16 -1.35
C LEU A 334 3.19 -25.93 -0.45
N GLY A 335 3.79 -25.28 0.56
CA GLY A 335 4.78 -25.90 1.44
C GLY A 335 6.12 -26.20 0.75
N ILE A 336 6.52 -25.39 -0.23
CA ILE A 336 7.81 -25.52 -0.91
C ILE A 336 8.89 -24.90 0.01
N PRO A 337 9.83 -25.71 0.54
CA PRO A 337 10.86 -25.21 1.45
C PRO A 337 11.84 -24.28 0.74
N ALA A 338 12.48 -23.42 1.52
CA ALA A 338 13.69 -22.72 1.09
C ALA A 338 14.89 -23.69 0.95
N GLU A 339 15.96 -23.25 0.28
CA GLU A 339 17.20 -24.02 0.15
C GLU A 339 17.84 -24.31 1.52
N THR A 340 17.66 -23.40 2.49
CA THR A 340 17.99 -23.62 3.89
C THR A 340 16.79 -23.31 4.79
N PRO A 341 16.50 -24.15 5.82
CA PRO A 341 15.36 -23.94 6.73
C PRO A 341 15.65 -22.84 7.79
N ARG A 342 16.46 -21.84 7.44
CA ARG A 342 16.90 -20.78 8.35
C ARG A 342 15.87 -19.67 8.38
N VAL A 343 15.43 -19.28 9.57
CA VAL A 343 14.75 -18.01 9.80
C VAL A 343 15.79 -17.04 10.37
N LEU A 344 15.94 -15.86 9.78
CA LEU A 344 16.93 -14.85 10.18
C LEU A 344 16.24 -13.63 10.78
N SER A 345 16.84 -13.03 11.80
CA SER A 345 16.32 -11.76 12.36
C SER A 345 16.66 -10.58 11.45
N PRO A 346 15.88 -9.48 11.48
CA PRO A 346 16.13 -8.31 10.64
C PRO A 346 17.55 -7.74 10.76
N GLU A 347 18.16 -7.80 11.95
CA GLU A 347 19.51 -7.33 12.22
C GLU A 347 20.57 -8.22 11.58
N VAL A 348 20.35 -9.54 11.56
CA VAL A 348 21.23 -10.50 10.86
C VAL A 348 21.08 -10.32 9.36
N SER A 349 19.85 -10.21 8.85
CA SER A 349 19.57 -9.98 7.43
C SER A 349 20.19 -8.68 6.92
N ARG A 350 20.08 -7.58 7.68
CA ARG A 350 20.73 -6.29 7.39
C ARG A 350 22.25 -6.45 7.24
N ARG A 351 22.90 -7.09 8.21
CA ARG A 351 24.37 -7.31 8.21
C ARG A 351 24.86 -8.21 7.08
N MET A 352 24.01 -9.09 6.56
CA MET A 352 24.39 -10.03 5.48
C MET A 352 24.11 -9.50 4.08
N TYR A 353 23.05 -8.71 3.88
CA TYR A 353 22.46 -8.50 2.54
C TYR A 353 22.05 -7.08 2.18
N GLY A 354 22.15 -6.10 3.09
CA GLY A 354 21.57 -4.76 2.89
C GLY A 354 22.55 -3.61 2.99
N ASN A 355 22.01 -2.41 2.80
CA ASN A 355 22.60 -1.21 3.38
C ASN A 355 22.79 -1.43 4.90
N PRO A 356 23.99 -1.18 5.48
CA PRO A 356 24.23 -1.36 6.91
C PRO A 356 23.37 -0.43 7.78
N LEU A 357 22.89 0.69 7.21
CA LEU A 357 21.91 1.56 7.86
C LEU A 357 20.54 0.90 7.92
N THR A 358 19.91 0.93 9.10
CA THR A 358 18.48 0.64 9.25
C THR A 358 17.64 1.60 8.41
N PRO A 359 16.39 1.27 8.05
CA PRO A 359 15.53 2.19 7.31
C PRO A 359 15.33 3.55 8.01
N LEU A 360 15.42 3.61 9.35
CA LEU A 360 15.34 4.87 10.10
C LEU A 360 16.59 5.75 9.87
N GLU A 361 17.79 5.18 9.96
CA GLU A 361 19.04 5.89 9.64
C GLU A 361 19.11 6.29 8.16
N GLN A 362 18.61 5.43 7.25
CA GLN A 362 18.47 5.76 5.83
C GLN A 362 17.55 6.97 5.61
N ARG A 363 16.41 7.03 6.29
CA ARG A 363 15.53 8.21 6.26
C ARG A 363 16.26 9.46 6.71
N GLU A 364 17.04 9.39 7.79
CA GLU A 364 17.74 10.56 8.33
C GLU A 364 18.82 11.07 7.37
N GLU A 365 19.57 10.18 6.73
CA GLU A 365 20.54 10.52 5.67
C GLU A 365 19.87 11.09 4.41
N LEU A 366 18.72 10.56 4.01
CA LEU A 366 17.95 11.07 2.86
C LEU A 366 17.32 12.45 3.17
N LEU A 367 16.81 12.65 4.38
CA LEU A 367 16.32 13.94 4.86
C LEU A 367 17.45 14.98 4.93
N ARG A 368 18.64 14.60 5.43
CA ARG A 368 19.83 15.46 5.43
C ARG A 368 20.19 15.93 4.02
N LYS A 369 20.26 15.00 3.06
CA LYS A 369 20.51 15.35 1.64
C LYS A 369 19.46 16.30 1.07
N ARG A 370 18.17 16.09 1.36
CA ARG A 370 17.09 17.01 0.94
C ARG A 370 17.26 18.41 1.55
N GLN A 371 17.74 18.52 2.80
CA GLN A 371 18.06 19.81 3.44
C GLN A 371 19.33 20.48 2.88
N GLU A 372 20.33 19.68 2.50
CA GLU A 372 21.57 20.14 1.85
C GLU A 372 21.37 20.50 0.35
N GLY A 373 20.17 20.29 -0.21
CA GLY A 373 19.87 20.52 -1.62
C GLY A 373 20.44 19.46 -2.57
N THR A 374 21.03 18.38 -2.04
CA THR A 374 21.65 17.26 -2.78
C THR A 374 20.74 16.02 -2.89
N GLY A 375 19.61 16.03 -2.18
CA GLY A 375 18.64 14.93 -2.13
C GLY A 375 17.65 14.92 -3.30
N GLN A 376 16.83 13.87 -3.36
CA GLN A 376 15.88 13.70 -4.46
C GLN A 376 14.77 14.76 -4.42
N LYS A 377 14.40 15.26 -5.61
CA LYS A 377 13.25 16.16 -5.76
C LYS A 377 11.94 15.38 -5.61
N ALA A 378 10.96 16.01 -4.96
CA ALA A 378 9.60 15.51 -4.85
C ALA A 378 9.02 15.04 -6.20
N TYR A 379 8.10 14.10 -6.16
CA TYR A 379 7.23 13.84 -7.30
C TYR A 379 6.43 15.11 -7.64
N GLY A 380 6.22 15.35 -8.94
CA GLY A 380 5.27 16.37 -9.36
C GLY A 380 3.85 15.96 -9.03
N HIS A 381 2.95 16.92 -8.77
CA HIS A 381 1.55 16.62 -8.56
C HIS A 381 1.01 15.77 -9.71
N ASN A 382 0.34 14.67 -9.38
CA ASN A 382 -0.23 13.73 -10.35
C ASN A 382 0.82 13.11 -11.32
N HIS A 383 2.06 12.87 -10.86
CA HIS A 383 3.18 12.44 -11.70
C HIS A 383 2.94 11.21 -12.62
N THR A 384 3.82 11.09 -13.64
CA THR A 384 3.80 9.98 -14.61
C THR A 384 5.13 9.21 -14.68
N ASP A 385 6.02 9.35 -13.69
CA ASP A 385 7.29 8.61 -13.62
C ASP A 385 7.10 7.11 -13.89
N GLN A 386 8.18 6.50 -14.39
CA GLN A 386 8.28 5.05 -14.55
C GLN A 386 8.12 4.36 -13.19
N ILE A 387 7.43 3.22 -13.22
CA ILE A 387 7.34 2.34 -12.06
C ILE A 387 8.69 1.63 -11.90
N LEU A 388 9.30 1.83 -10.73
CA LEU A 388 10.39 0.99 -10.27
C LEU A 388 9.82 -0.36 -9.82
N GLU A 389 10.07 -1.42 -10.58
CA GLU A 389 9.60 -2.77 -10.26
C GLU A 389 10.48 -3.39 -9.16
N PHE A 390 9.87 -4.06 -8.17
CA PHE A 390 10.63 -4.73 -7.11
C PHE A 390 11.51 -5.88 -7.62
N ARG A 391 11.25 -6.38 -8.84
CA ARG A 391 12.13 -7.32 -9.56
C ARG A 391 13.58 -6.81 -9.73
N ALA A 392 13.81 -5.50 -9.63
CA ALA A 392 15.16 -4.94 -9.57
C ALA A 392 15.96 -5.39 -8.32
N ALA A 393 15.30 -5.92 -7.29
CA ALA A 393 15.92 -6.56 -6.13
C ALA A 393 16.49 -7.96 -6.45
N ASP A 394 16.05 -8.60 -7.53
CA ASP A 394 16.38 -10.01 -7.79
C ASP A 394 17.85 -10.19 -8.25
N ALA A 395 18.49 -9.13 -8.76
CA ALA A 395 19.91 -9.10 -9.15
C ALA A 395 20.65 -7.91 -8.48
N PRO A 396 21.99 -8.00 -8.25
CA PRO A 396 22.74 -6.93 -7.58
C PRO A 396 22.80 -5.64 -8.40
N ASP A 397 23.18 -5.75 -9.67
CA ASP A 397 23.49 -4.62 -10.55
C ASP A 397 22.27 -3.70 -10.73
N THR A 398 21.09 -4.31 -10.93
CA THR A 398 19.81 -3.58 -11.05
C THR A 398 19.34 -2.91 -9.75
N ALA A 399 19.93 -3.23 -8.59
CA ALA A 399 19.64 -2.55 -7.33
C ALA A 399 20.48 -1.27 -7.14
N GLU A 400 21.59 -1.13 -7.87
CA GLU A 400 22.45 0.06 -7.91
C GLU A 400 21.98 1.10 -8.93
N GLU A 401 21.52 0.68 -10.12
CA GLU A 401 20.92 1.56 -11.16
C GLU A 401 19.75 2.42 -10.63
N VAL A 402 19.12 1.99 -9.52
CA VAL A 402 18.07 2.72 -8.81
C VAL A 402 18.53 4.07 -8.21
N LEU A 403 19.85 4.29 -8.05
CA LEU A 403 20.42 5.36 -7.23
C LEU A 403 21.23 6.40 -8.01
N THR A 404 20.55 7.36 -8.66
CA THR A 404 21.18 8.59 -9.19
C THR A 404 20.51 9.87 -8.69
N ALA A 405 21.31 10.86 -8.28
CA ALA A 405 20.83 12.11 -7.67
C ALA A 405 19.98 12.99 -8.60
N ASP A 406 20.15 12.85 -9.93
CA ASP A 406 19.36 13.57 -10.94
C ASP A 406 17.90 13.07 -11.06
N GLY A 407 17.54 12.02 -10.32
CA GLY A 407 16.41 11.15 -10.65
C GLY A 407 16.83 9.99 -11.56
N TYR A 408 15.90 9.09 -11.87
CA TYR A 408 16.16 7.85 -12.58
C TYR A 408 16.83 8.06 -13.95
N LYS A 409 18.10 7.63 -14.07
CA LYS A 409 18.73 7.36 -15.36
C LYS A 409 18.70 5.84 -15.59
N ILE A 410 17.92 5.43 -16.59
CA ILE A 410 18.03 4.08 -17.16
C ILE A 410 19.32 4.06 -18.00
N GLY A 411 20.03 2.93 -18.04
CA GLY A 411 21.14 2.70 -18.97
C GLY A 411 20.71 2.67 -20.43
#